data_AF-A0A5K0YN46-F1
#
_entry.id   AF-A0A5K0YN46-F1
#
_cell.length_a   1.000
_cell.length_b   1.000
_cell.length_c   1.000
_cell.angle_alpha   90.00
_cell.angle_beta   90.00
_cell.angle_gamma   90.00
#
_symmetry.space_group_name_H-M   'P 1'
#
loop_
_entity.id
_entity.type
_entity.pdbx_description
1 polymer ?
#
loop_
_entity_poly.entity_id
_entity_poly.type
_entity_poly.pdbx_seq_one_letter_code
_entity_poly.pdbx_strand_id
1 'polypeptide(L)' 'TLSDFQYIDSSGRDQGSNVRKKSQSLVTLVNDKERIQEVRQKAYANRD' A
#
# COMPACT_ATOMS: atom_id res chain seq x y z
N THR A 1 -13.77 -5.48 0.53
CA THR A 1 -12.59 -5.11 1.36
C THR A 1 -11.81 -4.00 0.66
N LEU A 2 -10.65 -3.52 1.15
CA LEU A 2 -9.83 -2.55 0.38
C LEU A 2 -9.31 -3.15 -0.94
N SER A 3 -9.14 -4.47 -0.99
CA SER A 3 -8.74 -5.21 -2.21
C SER A 3 -9.82 -5.20 -3.28
N ASP A 4 -11.10 -5.00 -2.91
CA ASP A 4 -12.25 -4.98 -3.81
C ASP A 4 -12.85 -3.57 -3.97
N PHE A 5 -12.16 -2.54 -3.50
CA PHE A 5 -12.68 -1.17 -3.50
C PHE A 5 -12.92 -0.66 -4.93
N GLN A 6 -14.13 -0.16 -5.21
CA GLN A 6 -14.54 0.35 -6.51
C GLN A 6 -14.92 1.83 -6.39
N TYR A 7 -14.24 2.67 -7.18
CA TYR A 7 -14.59 4.07 -7.29
C TYR A 7 -14.15 4.60 -8.65
N ILE A 8 -15.12 5.03 -9.45
CA ILE A 8 -14.93 5.75 -10.71
C ILE A 8 -15.28 7.22 -10.45
N ASP A 9 -14.38 8.14 -10.76
CA ASP A 9 -14.65 9.57 -10.58
C ASP A 9 -15.58 10.13 -11.67
N SER A 10 -16.00 11.38 -11.53
CA SER A 10 -16.89 12.06 -12.50
C SER A 10 -16.29 12.20 -13.90
N SER A 11 -14.98 12.02 -14.07
CA SER A 11 -14.30 12.01 -15.37
C SER A 11 -14.20 10.61 -15.99
N GLY A 12 -14.78 9.59 -15.34
CA GLY A 12 -14.74 8.20 -15.80
C GLY A 12 -13.44 7.46 -15.43
N ARG A 13 -12.58 8.02 -14.58
CA ARG A 13 -11.31 7.39 -14.21
C ARG A 13 -11.47 6.48 -12.99
N ASP A 14 -10.88 5.30 -13.05
CA ASP A 14 -10.83 4.34 -11.93
C ASP A 14 -9.82 4.77 -10.86
N GLN A 15 -10.33 5.51 -9.89
CA GLN A 15 -9.59 5.90 -8.69
C GLN A 15 -9.45 4.74 -7.70
N GLY A 16 -10.35 3.76 -7.76
CA GLY A 16 -10.26 2.54 -6.95
C GLY A 16 -9.01 1.71 -7.26
N SER A 17 -8.50 1.75 -8.49
CA SER A 17 -7.28 1.03 -8.90
C SER A 17 -6.09 1.35 -8.01
N ASN A 18 -5.90 2.61 -7.62
CA ASN A 18 -4.82 3.02 -6.74
C ASN A 18 -4.98 2.47 -5.32
N VAL A 19 -6.22 2.44 -4.82
CA VAL A 19 -6.55 1.88 -3.49
C VAL A 19 -6.28 0.39 -3.48
N ARG A 20 -6.76 -0.36 -4.48
CA ARG A 20 -6.58 -1.81 -4.58
C ARG A 20 -5.10 -2.20 -4.66
N LYS A 21 -4.31 -1.50 -5.51
CA LYS A 21 -2.86 -1.71 -5.63
C LYS A 21 -2.13 -1.47 -4.30
N LYS A 22 -2.40 -0.35 -3.62
CA LYS A 22 -1.79 -0.05 -2.31
C LYS A 22 -2.17 -1.08 -1.25
N SER A 23 -3.44 -1.50 -1.23
CA SER A 23 -3.92 -2.58 -0.34
C SER A 23 -3.11 -3.86 -0.56
N GLN A 24 -2.96 -4.30 -1.82
CA GLN A 24 -2.16 -5.48 -2.16
C GLN A 24 -0.72 -5.35 -1.66
N SER A 25 -0.05 -4.21 -1.91
CA SER A 25 1.33 -3.99 -1.45
C SER A 25 1.44 -3.99 0.08
N LEU A 26 0.45 -3.45 0.79
CA LEU A 26 0.42 -3.49 2.25
C LEU A 26 0.26 -4.92 2.76
N VAL A 27 -0.64 -5.71 2.18
CA VAL A 27 -0.81 -7.12 2.54
C VAL A 27 0.48 -7.90 2.31
N THR A 28 1.16 -7.71 1.17
CA THR A 28 2.47 -8.32 0.92
C THR A 28 3.49 -7.90 1.97
N LEU A 29 3.59 -6.60 2.30
CA LEU A 29 4.53 -6.09 3.28
C LEU A 29 4.27 -6.66 4.68
N VAL A 30 3.03 -6.64 5.17
CA VAL A 30 2.73 -7.06 6.55
C VAL A 30 2.89 -8.56 6.77
N ASN A 31 2.83 -9.36 5.70
CA ASN A 31 3.07 -10.79 5.74
C ASN A 31 4.57 -11.17 5.66
N ASP A 32 5.46 -10.20 5.41
CA ASP A 32 6.90 -10.41 5.34
C ASP A 32 7.60 -9.70 6.51
N LYS A 33 7.94 -10.48 7.54
CA LYS A 33 8.53 -9.98 8.80
C LYS A 33 9.90 -9.35 8.58
N GLU A 34 10.73 -9.93 7.72
CA GLU A 34 12.09 -9.43 7.45
C GLU A 34 12.00 -8.09 6.71
N ARG A 35 11.14 -8.02 5.70
CA ARG A 35 10.93 -6.79 4.94
C ARG A 35 10.40 -5.65 5.81
N ILE A 36 9.49 -5.92 6.75
CA ILE A 36 9.02 -4.90 7.71
C ILE A 36 10.18 -4.34 8.54
N GLN A 37 11.08 -5.21 9.04
CA GLN A 37 12.22 -4.78 9.84
C GLN A 37 13.16 -3.88 9.04
N GLU A 38 13.50 -4.30 7.82
CA GLU A 38 14.38 -3.54 6.91
C GLU A 38 13.81 -2.14 6.62
N VAL A 39 12.53 -2.06 6.24
CA VAL A 39 11.87 -0.77 5.94
C VAL A 39 11.84 0.14 7.17
N ARG A 40 11.59 -0.40 8.36
CA ARG A 40 11.60 0.37 9.62
C ARG A 40 12.99 0.88 9.99
N GLN A 41 14.02 0.05 9.84
CA GLN A 41 15.41 0.46 10.09
C GLN A 41 15.84 1.58 9.13
N LYS A 42 15.52 1.43 7.83
CA LYS A 42 15.78 2.47 6.84
C LYS A 42 15.03 3.78 7.17
N ALA A 43 13.78 3.69 7.60
CA ALA A 43 13.00 4.86 8.01
C ALA A 43 13.58 5.54 9.27
N TYR A 44 14.11 4.76 10.22
CA TYR A 44 14.81 5.28 11.39
C TYR A 44 16.09 6.03 10.99
N ALA A 45 16.92 5.43 10.13
CA ALA A 45 18.17 6.04 9.66
C ALA A 45 17.96 7.35 8.88
N ASN A 46 16.83 7.50 8.18
CA ASN A 46 16.50 8.73 7.45
C ASN A 46 15.94 9.86 8.35
N ARG A 47 15.66 9.56 9.63
CA ARG A 47 15.12 10.53 10.59
C ARG A 47 16.22 11.28 11.34
N ASP A 48 17.39 10.66 11.48
CA ASP A 48 18.60 11.24 12.07
C ASP A 48 19.36 12.10 11.04
#